data_AF-A0A1M4WE28-F1
#
_entry.id   AF-A0A1M4WE28-F1
#
_cell.length_a   1.000
_cell.length_b   1.000
_cell.length_c   1.000
_cell.angle_alpha   90.00
_cell.angle_beta   90.00
_cell.angle_gamma   90.00
#
_symmetry.space_group_name_H-M   'P 1'
#
loop_
_entity.id
_entity.type
_entity.pdbx_description
1 polymer ?
#
loop_
_entity_poly.entity_id
_entity_poly.type
_entity_poly.pdbx_seq_one_letter_code
_entity_poly.pdbx_strand_id
1 'polypeptide(L)'
;MGRISTFLNESYIGSTPIDRALDKRFFYREGEFFVPQKSSRGLFLTKFKDRSDSCSYYGDLEKVGNEMRTVTMNGRDLLFAKDCFISVPDALPFIEKYDIKTKKIIQKYDLSGIEVFKNNIDFILKKDIRSDKSYYVLTRDSYGIDGHVFLLCSNYGDDYKARTIVRVSLYPEMKVIATYTLPADFYNSICVSKTHIYAFNALEAKIESFRYEF
;
A
#
# COMPACT_ATOMS: atom_id res chain seq x y z
N MET A 1 21.02 -2.09 -4.69
CA MET A 1 20.21 -2.93 -5.60
C MET A 1 19.44 -3.92 -4.75
N GLY A 2 18.13 -4.04 -4.89
CA GLY A 2 17.31 -4.95 -4.09
C GLY A 2 17.40 -6.38 -4.63
N ARG A 3 17.05 -7.37 -3.81
CA ARG A 3 16.97 -8.78 -4.22
C ARG A 3 15.76 -9.42 -3.54
N ILE A 4 14.99 -10.23 -4.27
CA ILE A 4 14.04 -11.16 -3.67
C ILE A 4 14.73 -12.52 -3.55
N SER A 5 14.90 -12.99 -2.33
CA SER A 5 15.42 -14.32 -2.04
C SER A 5 14.28 -15.32 -1.95
N THR A 6 14.43 -16.48 -2.59
CA THR A 6 13.46 -17.56 -2.51
C THR A 6 14.00 -18.65 -1.60
N PHE A 7 13.12 -19.18 -0.74
CA PHE A 7 13.42 -20.29 0.16
C PHE A 7 12.41 -21.41 -0.07
N LEU A 8 12.84 -22.65 0.05
CA LEU A 8 12.00 -23.85 0.04
C LEU A 8 12.37 -24.68 1.27
N ASN A 9 11.40 -24.98 2.13
CA ASN A 9 11.64 -25.70 3.39
C ASN A 9 12.81 -25.08 4.18
N GLU A 10 12.75 -23.75 4.37
CA GLU A 10 13.78 -22.94 5.04
C GLU A 10 15.16 -22.91 4.38
N SER A 11 15.36 -23.64 3.29
CA SER A 11 16.62 -23.66 2.53
C SER A 11 16.61 -22.60 1.45
N TYR A 12 17.67 -21.80 1.35
CA TYR A 12 17.85 -20.83 0.28
C TYR A 12 18.01 -21.53 -1.06
N ILE A 13 17.17 -21.19 -2.05
CA ILE A 13 17.23 -21.78 -3.40
C ILE A 13 17.70 -20.80 -4.47
N GLY A 14 17.77 -19.50 -4.19
CA GLY A 14 18.21 -18.51 -5.15
C GLY A 14 17.67 -17.12 -4.88
N SER A 15 18.11 -16.14 -5.66
CA SER A 15 17.61 -14.77 -5.57
C SER A 15 17.52 -14.09 -6.92
N THR A 16 16.45 -13.32 -7.10
CA THR A 16 16.19 -12.52 -8.29
C THR A 16 16.53 -11.06 -7.99
N PRO A 17 17.46 -10.43 -8.71
CA PRO A 17 17.78 -9.02 -8.51
C PRO A 17 16.64 -8.13 -8.99
N ILE A 18 16.31 -7.12 -8.19
CA ILE A 18 15.27 -6.13 -8.51
C ILE A 18 15.81 -4.73 -8.29
N ASP A 19 15.67 -3.91 -9.33
CA ASP A 19 16.06 -2.52 -9.27
C ASP A 19 15.10 -1.74 -8.39
N ARG A 20 15.64 -0.93 -7.47
CA ARG A 20 14.87 0.08 -6.72
C ARG A 20 13.57 -0.42 -6.08
N ALA A 21 13.56 -1.65 -5.57
CA ALA A 21 12.45 -2.16 -4.78
C ALA A 21 12.19 -1.25 -3.58
N LEU A 22 10.92 -0.91 -3.35
CA LEU A 22 10.51 -0.23 -2.13
C LEU A 22 10.30 -1.24 -1.01
N ASP A 23 10.54 -0.81 0.22
CA ASP A 23 10.10 -1.52 1.42
C ASP A 23 8.58 -1.30 1.60
N LYS A 24 7.82 -1.96 0.73
CA LYS A 24 6.37 -1.87 0.58
C LYS A 24 5.84 -3.24 0.17
N ARG A 25 4.52 -3.43 0.25
CA ARG A 25 3.91 -4.69 -0.13
C ARG A 25 4.03 -4.94 -1.62
N PHE A 26 4.43 -6.16 -1.92
CA PHE A 26 4.54 -6.71 -3.26
C PHE A 26 3.88 -8.08 -3.26
N PHE A 27 3.61 -8.62 -4.44
CA PHE A 27 3.10 -9.99 -4.55
C PHE A 27 3.76 -10.73 -5.69
N TYR A 28 3.64 -12.05 -5.63
CA TYR A 28 4.09 -12.98 -6.66
C TYR A 28 2.88 -13.74 -7.20
N ARG A 29 2.75 -13.81 -8.52
CA ARG A 29 1.67 -14.55 -9.19
C ARG A 29 2.19 -15.15 -10.48
N GLU A 30 1.94 -16.44 -10.68
CA GLU A 30 2.16 -17.11 -11.98
C GLU A 30 3.58 -16.91 -12.56
N GLY A 31 4.61 -16.95 -11.72
CA GLY A 31 6.00 -16.76 -12.19
C GLY A 31 6.47 -15.31 -12.19
N GLU A 32 5.59 -14.34 -11.93
CA GLU A 32 5.85 -12.91 -12.06
C GLU A 32 5.79 -12.21 -10.70
N PHE A 33 6.81 -11.43 -10.39
CA PHE A 33 6.84 -10.50 -9.26
C PHE A 33 6.22 -9.18 -9.69
N PHE A 34 5.32 -8.64 -8.86
CA PHE A 34 4.73 -7.32 -9.00
C PHE A 34 5.26 -6.45 -7.87
N VAL A 35 6.18 -5.55 -8.19
CA VAL A 35 6.97 -4.81 -7.18
C VAL A 35 6.72 -3.31 -7.31
N PRO A 36 6.32 -2.62 -6.23
CA PRO A 36 6.16 -1.18 -6.26
C PRO A 36 7.50 -0.47 -6.45
N GLN A 37 7.47 0.69 -7.11
CA GLN A 37 8.64 1.48 -7.46
C GLN A 37 8.38 2.96 -7.20
N LYS A 38 9.43 3.72 -6.86
CA LYS A 38 9.44 5.18 -7.01
C LYS A 38 10.32 5.52 -8.21
N SER A 39 9.71 5.60 -9.39
CA SER A 39 10.38 5.89 -10.66
C SER A 39 9.51 6.75 -11.55
N SER A 40 10.11 7.56 -12.41
CA SER A 40 9.39 8.27 -13.48
C SER A 40 8.92 7.34 -14.61
N ARG A 41 9.36 6.06 -14.60
CA ARG A 41 8.99 5.06 -15.63
C ARG A 41 7.64 4.39 -15.40
N GLY A 42 7.10 4.47 -14.18
CA GLY A 42 5.86 3.81 -13.80
C GLY A 42 5.74 3.59 -12.30
N LEU A 43 4.56 3.13 -11.89
CA LEU A 43 4.15 2.91 -10.51
C LEU A 43 4.70 1.60 -9.93
N PHE A 44 4.85 0.60 -10.78
CA PHE A 44 5.35 -0.71 -10.42
C PHE A 44 6.11 -1.31 -11.59
N LEU A 45 6.96 -2.28 -11.28
CA LEU A 45 7.57 -3.15 -12.28
C LEU A 45 7.02 -4.55 -12.16
N THR A 46 7.09 -5.27 -13.27
CA THR A 46 6.96 -6.73 -13.27
C THR A 46 8.24 -7.39 -13.73
N LYS A 47 8.57 -8.52 -13.08
CA LYS A 47 9.75 -9.34 -13.39
C LYS A 47 9.43 -10.82 -13.24
N PHE A 48 9.71 -11.60 -14.27
CA PHE A 48 9.61 -13.06 -14.17
C PHE A 48 10.75 -13.63 -13.34
N LYS A 49 10.45 -14.60 -12.48
CA LYS A 49 11.40 -15.22 -11.54
C LYS A 49 12.67 -15.72 -12.24
N ASP A 50 12.50 -16.33 -13.40
CA ASP A 50 13.56 -17.01 -14.15
C ASP A 50 14.16 -16.15 -15.28
N ARG A 51 13.80 -14.87 -15.39
CA ARG A 51 14.34 -13.95 -16.39
C ARG A 51 15.10 -12.81 -15.70
N SER A 52 16.43 -12.86 -15.77
CA SER A 52 17.30 -11.86 -15.15
C SER A 52 17.27 -10.51 -15.88
N ASP A 53 17.04 -10.51 -17.19
CA ASP A 53 17.48 -9.40 -18.06
C ASP A 53 16.36 -8.46 -18.51
N SER A 54 15.09 -8.71 -18.13
CA SER A 54 13.99 -7.79 -18.49
C SER A 54 13.02 -7.55 -17.33
N CYS A 55 12.81 -6.27 -17.04
CA CYS A 55 11.72 -5.75 -16.21
C CYS A 55 10.83 -4.87 -17.09
N SER A 56 9.52 -4.98 -16.91
CA SER A 56 8.55 -4.09 -17.57
C SER A 56 7.94 -3.14 -16.55
N TYR A 57 7.71 -1.88 -16.93
CA TYR A 57 7.19 -0.84 -16.04
C TYR A 57 5.77 -0.49 -16.45
N TYR A 58 4.90 -0.29 -15.45
CA TYR A 58 3.47 -0.10 -15.67
C TYR A 58 2.87 0.92 -14.69
N GLY A 59 1.69 1.41 -15.05
CA GLY A 59 0.92 2.39 -14.30
C GLY A 59 1.39 3.82 -14.56
N ASP A 60 0.44 4.74 -14.53
CA ASP A 60 0.67 6.17 -14.72
C ASP A 60 0.85 6.89 -13.38
N LEU A 61 1.83 7.79 -13.28
CA LEU A 61 2.06 8.57 -12.07
C LEU A 61 0.98 9.63 -11.90
N GLU A 62 0.49 9.78 -10.66
CA GLU A 62 -0.30 10.94 -10.28
C GLU A 62 0.61 12.17 -10.23
N LYS A 63 0.34 13.17 -11.07
CA LYS A 63 1.19 14.36 -11.17
C LYS A 63 0.98 15.26 -9.97
N VAL A 64 2.04 15.48 -9.19
CA VAL A 64 2.00 16.37 -8.02
C VAL A 64 3.24 17.28 -8.02
N GLY A 65 3.02 18.57 -8.26
CA GLY A 65 4.11 19.56 -8.33
C GLY A 65 5.10 19.24 -9.45
N ASN A 66 6.39 19.16 -9.13
CA ASN A 66 7.43 18.80 -10.08
C ASN A 66 7.67 17.28 -10.17
N GLU A 67 8.57 16.86 -11.06
CA GLU A 67 8.89 15.44 -11.30
C GLU A 67 9.39 14.74 -10.03
N MET A 68 10.29 15.39 -9.26
CA MET A 68 10.84 14.82 -8.03
C MET A 68 9.73 14.55 -7.00
N ARG A 69 8.83 15.52 -6.81
CA ARG A 69 7.69 15.39 -5.90
C ARG A 69 6.72 14.32 -6.38
N THR A 70 6.43 14.30 -7.68
CA THR A 70 5.60 13.28 -8.33
C THR A 70 6.15 11.87 -8.06
N VAL A 71 7.43 11.62 -8.33
CA VAL A 71 8.07 10.31 -8.06
C VAL A 71 8.05 9.99 -6.56
N THR A 72 8.29 10.97 -5.70
CA THR A 72 8.37 10.78 -4.25
C THR A 72 7.02 10.40 -3.64
N MET A 73 5.93 11.03 -4.07
CA MET A 73 4.57 10.83 -3.53
C MET A 73 3.83 9.64 -4.14
N ASN A 74 4.35 9.04 -5.21
CA ASN A 74 3.72 7.87 -5.85
C ASN A 74 4.14 6.52 -5.24
N GLY A 75 4.72 6.51 -4.02
CA GLY A 75 4.96 5.29 -3.26
C GLY A 75 3.66 4.56 -2.93
N ARG A 76 3.68 3.24 -2.97
CA ARG A 76 2.46 2.43 -2.83
C ARG A 76 2.74 1.01 -2.38
N ASP A 77 1.71 0.41 -1.81
CA ASP A 77 1.58 -1.05 -1.68
C ASP A 77 0.91 -1.64 -2.93
N LEU A 78 1.27 -2.87 -3.27
CA LEU A 78 0.58 -3.70 -4.25
C LEU A 78 0.02 -4.96 -3.59
N LEU A 79 -1.27 -5.18 -3.74
CA LEU A 79 -2.01 -6.27 -3.10
C LEU A 79 -2.71 -7.12 -4.16
N PHE A 80 -2.50 -8.43 -4.12
CA PHE A 80 -3.25 -9.34 -4.98
C PHE A 80 -4.70 -9.51 -4.50
N ALA A 81 -5.66 -9.50 -5.43
CA ALA A 81 -7.07 -9.69 -5.12
C ALA A 81 -7.78 -10.48 -6.22
N LYS A 82 -7.90 -11.80 -6.02
CA LYS A 82 -8.60 -12.74 -6.92
C LYS A 82 -8.05 -12.73 -8.37
N ASP A 83 -8.60 -11.90 -9.22
CA ASP A 83 -8.31 -11.75 -10.66
C ASP A 83 -7.79 -10.35 -11.01
N CYS A 84 -7.62 -9.49 -10.02
CA CYS A 84 -7.05 -8.15 -10.13
C CYS A 84 -5.92 -7.96 -9.12
N PHE A 85 -5.32 -6.78 -9.12
CA PHE A 85 -4.52 -6.31 -8.00
C PHE A 85 -4.90 -4.88 -7.64
N ILE A 86 -4.64 -4.52 -6.39
CA ILE A 86 -4.92 -3.21 -5.83
C ILE A 86 -3.61 -2.47 -5.60
N SER A 87 -3.58 -1.22 -6.02
CA SER A 87 -2.52 -0.26 -5.73
C SER A 87 -3.03 0.72 -4.68
N VAL A 88 -2.29 0.83 -3.58
CA VAL A 88 -2.61 1.71 -2.45
C VAL A 88 -1.47 2.70 -2.25
N PRO A 89 -1.58 3.92 -2.78
CA PRO A 89 -0.64 4.99 -2.50
C PRO A 89 -0.52 5.26 -1.00
N ASP A 90 0.70 5.53 -0.54
CA ASP A 90 0.95 5.91 0.84
C ASP A 90 0.62 7.38 1.10
N ALA A 91 0.75 8.25 0.10
CA ALA A 91 0.61 9.71 0.23
C ALA A 91 -0.65 10.31 -0.41
N LEU A 92 -1.44 9.52 -1.14
CA LEU A 92 -2.57 10.01 -1.94
C LEU A 92 -3.87 9.37 -1.47
N PRO A 93 -4.99 10.12 -1.39
CA PRO A 93 -6.22 9.65 -0.76
C PRO A 93 -7.09 8.85 -1.73
N PHE A 94 -6.56 7.82 -2.37
CA PHE A 94 -7.33 6.94 -3.24
C PHE A 94 -6.76 5.52 -3.25
N ILE A 95 -7.53 4.57 -3.77
CA ILE A 95 -7.01 3.25 -4.17
C ILE A 95 -7.38 2.96 -5.62
N GLU A 96 -6.58 2.12 -6.26
CA GLU A 96 -6.74 1.77 -7.68
C GLU A 96 -6.81 0.26 -7.85
N LYS A 97 -7.78 -0.20 -8.62
CA LYS A 97 -7.94 -1.59 -9.04
C LYS A 97 -7.41 -1.74 -10.46
N TYR A 98 -6.53 -2.70 -10.67
CA TYR A 98 -5.90 -2.97 -11.96
C TYR A 98 -6.21 -4.38 -12.45
N ASP A 99 -6.39 -4.51 -13.76
CA ASP A 99 -6.50 -5.81 -14.41
C ASP A 99 -5.14 -6.51 -14.40
N ILE A 100 -5.10 -7.76 -13.95
CA ILE A 100 -3.83 -8.49 -13.76
C ILE A 100 -3.13 -8.79 -15.09
N LYS A 101 -3.89 -8.96 -16.19
CA LYS A 101 -3.34 -9.39 -17.49
C LYS A 101 -2.83 -8.21 -18.30
N THR A 102 -3.66 -7.18 -18.44
CA THR A 102 -3.41 -5.97 -19.24
C THR A 102 -2.65 -4.90 -18.46
N LYS A 103 -2.59 -5.00 -17.12
CA LYS A 103 -1.97 -4.01 -16.22
C LYS A 103 -2.58 -2.60 -16.35
N LYS A 104 -3.81 -2.51 -16.86
CA LYS A 104 -4.55 -1.25 -16.97
C LYS A 104 -5.46 -1.05 -15.77
N ILE A 105 -5.69 0.20 -15.41
CA ILE A 105 -6.63 0.57 -14.36
C ILE A 105 -8.06 0.19 -14.77
N ILE A 106 -8.78 -0.48 -13.87
CA ILE A 106 -10.20 -0.84 -13.99
C ILE A 106 -11.05 0.23 -13.29
N GLN A 107 -10.64 0.62 -12.08
CA GLN A 107 -11.40 1.54 -11.24
C GLN A 107 -10.45 2.29 -10.29
N LYS A 108 -10.74 3.57 -10.05
CA LYS A 108 -10.10 4.40 -9.02
C LYS A 108 -11.18 4.83 -8.03
N TYR A 109 -10.90 4.70 -6.73
CA TYR A 109 -11.83 5.07 -5.68
C TYR A 109 -11.22 6.14 -4.79
N ASP A 110 -11.88 7.28 -4.71
CA ASP A 110 -11.47 8.42 -3.90
C ASP A 110 -11.85 8.20 -2.43
N LEU A 111 -10.89 8.39 -1.54
CA LEU A 111 -11.02 8.30 -0.09
C LEU A 111 -11.02 9.67 0.59
N SER A 112 -10.89 10.77 -0.15
CA SER A 112 -10.81 12.14 0.39
C SER A 112 -12.01 12.53 1.26
N GLY A 113 -13.18 11.94 1.01
CA GLY A 113 -14.39 12.15 1.80
C GLY A 113 -14.47 11.34 3.10
N ILE A 114 -13.58 10.38 3.31
CA ILE A 114 -13.54 9.54 4.51
C ILE A 114 -12.86 10.32 5.63
N GLU A 115 -13.48 10.36 6.82
CA GLU A 115 -13.12 11.26 7.92
C GLU A 115 -11.60 11.33 8.21
N VAL A 116 -10.94 10.18 8.36
CA VAL A 116 -9.49 10.14 8.62
C VAL A 116 -8.65 10.77 7.50
N PHE A 117 -9.02 10.55 6.25
CA PHE A 117 -8.33 11.14 5.10
C PHE A 117 -8.63 12.64 4.99
N LYS A 118 -9.89 13.04 5.15
CA LYS A 118 -10.30 14.44 5.18
C LYS A 118 -9.53 15.24 6.23
N ASN A 119 -9.51 14.74 7.47
CA ASN A 119 -8.81 15.39 8.58
C ASN A 119 -7.29 15.51 8.32
N ASN A 120 -6.69 14.47 7.76
CA ASN A 120 -5.27 14.50 7.37
C ASN A 120 -5.01 15.53 6.26
N ILE A 121 -5.85 15.58 5.23
CA ILE A 121 -5.73 16.56 4.14
C ILE A 121 -5.83 17.98 4.70
N ASP A 122 -6.83 18.25 5.54
CA ASP A 122 -7.03 19.55 6.19
C ASP A 122 -5.83 19.94 7.07
N PHE A 123 -5.21 18.98 7.76
CA PHE A 123 -3.98 19.22 8.51
C PHE A 123 -2.81 19.57 7.59
N ILE A 124 -2.61 18.79 6.53
CA ILE A 124 -1.49 18.94 5.60
C ILE A 124 -1.55 20.26 4.85
N LEU A 125 -2.74 20.71 4.44
CA LEU A 125 -2.94 21.99 3.74
C LEU A 125 -2.52 23.21 4.58
N LYS A 126 -2.48 23.07 5.91
CA LYS A 126 -2.02 24.12 6.84
C LYS A 126 -0.51 24.12 7.05
N LYS A 127 0.24 23.18 6.48
CA LYS A 127 1.68 23.02 6.69
C LYS A 127 2.47 23.51 5.47
N ASP A 128 3.56 24.22 5.74
CA ASP A 128 4.54 24.65 4.74
C ASP A 128 5.51 23.49 4.42
N ILE A 129 5.28 22.78 3.31
CA ILE A 129 6.16 21.69 2.86
C ILE A 129 7.27 22.29 1.98
N ARG A 130 8.42 22.55 2.59
CA ARG A 130 9.56 23.23 1.94
C ARG A 130 10.40 22.36 1.01
N SER A 131 10.18 21.04 1.01
CA SER A 131 10.99 20.10 0.23
C SER A 131 10.12 19.19 -0.63
N ASP A 132 10.49 19.03 -1.90
CA ASP A 132 9.86 18.08 -2.82
C ASP A 132 10.12 16.61 -2.49
N LYS A 133 11.05 16.35 -1.57
CA LYS A 133 11.34 15.01 -1.05
C LYS A 133 10.58 14.69 0.24
N SER A 134 9.86 15.66 0.80
CA SER A 134 9.11 15.50 2.04
C SER A 134 7.62 15.43 1.74
N TYR A 135 6.95 14.46 2.35
CA TYR A 135 5.51 14.26 2.22
C TYR A 135 4.95 13.61 3.48
N TYR A 136 3.63 13.70 3.65
CA TYR A 136 2.91 13.05 4.73
C TYR A 136 2.33 11.71 4.23
N VAL A 137 2.41 10.69 5.08
CA VAL A 137 1.89 9.35 4.80
C VAL A 137 0.46 9.29 5.29
N LEU A 138 -0.50 9.16 4.38
CA LEU A 138 -1.92 8.95 4.67
C LEU A 138 -2.20 7.49 5.03
N THR A 139 -1.64 6.56 4.25
CA THR A 139 -1.78 5.11 4.46
C THR A 139 -0.42 4.51 4.81
N ARG A 140 -0.29 4.05 6.06
CA ARG A 140 0.95 3.51 6.60
C ARG A 140 1.23 2.09 6.11
N ASP A 141 0.20 1.27 6.12
CA ASP A 141 0.24 -0.12 5.68
C ASP A 141 -1.14 -0.54 5.16
N SER A 142 -1.20 -1.62 4.38
CA SER A 142 -2.45 -2.11 3.80
C SER A 142 -2.50 -3.63 3.71
N TYR A 143 -3.67 -4.25 3.80
CA TYR A 143 -3.78 -5.71 3.66
C TYR A 143 -5.00 -6.11 2.85
N GLY A 144 -4.81 -6.97 1.85
CA GLY A 144 -5.87 -7.50 1.01
C GLY A 144 -6.26 -8.92 1.43
N ILE A 145 -7.55 -9.17 1.66
CA ILE A 145 -8.08 -10.51 1.92
C ILE A 145 -9.54 -10.60 1.47
N ASP A 146 -9.90 -11.70 0.81
CA ASP A 146 -11.29 -12.09 0.49
C ASP A 146 -12.16 -10.97 -0.13
N GLY A 147 -11.59 -10.22 -1.08
CA GLY A 147 -12.32 -9.15 -1.77
C GLY A 147 -12.43 -7.84 -0.98
N HIS A 148 -11.64 -7.69 0.10
CA HIS A 148 -11.52 -6.46 0.86
C HIS A 148 -10.07 -5.98 0.92
N VAL A 149 -9.92 -4.68 1.14
CA VAL A 149 -8.65 -4.06 1.54
C VAL A 149 -8.83 -3.33 2.85
N PHE A 150 -7.90 -3.54 3.77
CA PHE A 150 -7.79 -2.86 5.05
C PHE A 150 -6.63 -1.87 4.96
N LEU A 151 -6.87 -0.63 5.35
CA LEU A 151 -5.91 0.47 5.30
C LEU A 151 -5.59 0.90 6.72
N LEU A 152 -4.34 0.76 7.16
CA LEU A 152 -3.86 1.37 8.39
C LEU A 152 -3.54 2.84 8.10
N CYS A 153 -4.39 3.74 8.55
CA CYS A 153 -4.27 5.16 8.30
C CYS A 153 -3.45 5.87 9.37
N SER A 154 -2.64 6.83 8.94
CA SER A 154 -2.12 7.87 9.83
C SER A 154 -3.26 8.76 10.32
N ASN A 155 -3.07 9.35 11.49
CA ASN A 155 -3.94 10.36 12.06
C ASN A 155 -3.06 11.55 12.45
N TYR A 156 -3.17 12.65 11.70
CA TYR A 156 -2.47 13.90 12.00
C TYR A 156 -3.34 14.83 12.84
N GLY A 157 -2.71 15.62 13.69
CA GLY A 157 -3.36 16.51 14.65
C GLY A 157 -2.33 17.07 15.64
N ASP A 158 -2.74 17.27 16.89
CA ASP A 158 -1.83 17.68 17.96
C ASP A 158 -0.75 16.62 18.22
N ASP A 159 -1.15 15.35 18.29
CA ASP A 159 -0.27 14.19 18.37
C ASP A 159 -0.44 13.29 17.15
N TYR A 160 0.67 12.73 16.66
CA TYR A 160 0.64 11.74 15.58
C TYR A 160 0.19 10.37 16.09
N LYS A 161 -0.81 9.78 15.44
CA LYS A 161 -1.29 8.43 15.71
C LYS A 161 -1.36 7.59 14.43
N ALA A 162 -1.38 6.28 14.57
CA ALA A 162 -1.62 5.34 13.48
C ALA A 162 -2.42 4.15 14.03
N ARG A 163 -3.72 4.34 14.20
CA ARG A 163 -4.61 3.37 14.86
C ARG A 163 -5.97 3.21 14.16
N THR A 164 -6.21 3.97 13.10
CA THR A 164 -7.46 3.90 12.35
C THR A 164 -7.31 2.89 11.23
N ILE A 165 -8.24 1.93 11.15
CA ILE A 165 -8.35 0.98 10.05
C ILE A 165 -9.56 1.35 9.20
N VAL A 166 -9.36 1.62 7.92
CA VAL A 166 -10.46 1.76 6.94
C VAL A 166 -10.58 0.47 6.14
N ARG A 167 -11.77 -0.13 6.13
CA ARG A 167 -12.07 -1.33 5.34
C ARG A 167 -12.88 -0.99 4.11
N VAL A 168 -12.34 -1.37 2.95
CA VAL A 168 -12.93 -1.15 1.63
C VAL A 168 -13.36 -2.49 1.04
N SER A 169 -14.62 -2.62 0.62
CA SER A 169 -15.05 -3.71 -0.25
C SER A 169 -14.56 -3.45 -1.67
N LEU A 170 -14.08 -4.48 -2.37
CA LEU A 170 -13.63 -4.37 -3.76
C LEU A 170 -14.69 -4.76 -4.79
N TYR A 171 -15.82 -5.31 -4.33
CA TYR A 171 -16.89 -5.86 -5.17
C TYR A 171 -18.28 -5.56 -4.59
N PRO A 172 -19.32 -5.41 -5.44
CA PRO A 172 -19.24 -5.31 -6.90
C PRO A 172 -18.53 -4.02 -7.37
N GLU A 173 -18.58 -2.97 -6.55
CA GLU A 173 -17.84 -1.72 -6.73
C GLU A 173 -17.08 -1.39 -5.45
N MET A 174 -15.99 -0.62 -5.60
CA MET A 174 -15.22 -0.15 -4.44
C MET A 174 -16.05 0.77 -3.54
N LYS A 175 -16.12 0.44 -2.25
CA LYS A 175 -16.75 1.30 -1.23
C LYS A 175 -16.18 1.06 0.16
N VAL A 176 -16.05 2.10 0.97
CA VAL A 176 -15.80 1.95 2.41
C VAL A 176 -17.02 1.30 3.05
N ILE A 177 -16.79 0.25 3.85
CA ILE A 177 -17.84 -0.49 4.55
C ILE A 177 -17.71 -0.42 6.07
N ALA A 178 -16.51 -0.11 6.57
CA ALA A 178 -16.28 0.04 8.00
C ALA A 178 -15.03 0.87 8.27
N THR A 179 -15.02 1.51 9.44
CA THR A 179 -13.84 2.15 10.03
C THR A 179 -13.71 1.64 11.46
N TYR A 180 -12.51 1.23 11.85
CA TYR A 180 -12.20 0.75 13.19
C TYR A 180 -11.13 1.65 13.82
N THR A 181 -11.16 1.79 15.14
CA THR A 181 -10.12 2.47 15.92
C THR A 181 -9.51 1.45 16.87
N LEU A 182 -8.23 1.16 16.69
CA LEU A 182 -7.46 0.27 17.56
C LEU A 182 -7.07 0.99 18.87
N PRO A 183 -6.84 0.26 19.98
CA PRO A 183 -6.70 0.86 21.31
C PRO A 183 -5.38 1.61 21.53
N ALA A 184 -4.25 1.11 21.01
CA ALA A 184 -2.98 1.83 21.13
C ALA A 184 -2.90 3.00 20.16
N ASP A 185 -2.03 3.96 20.44
CA ASP A 185 -1.89 5.16 19.61
C ASP A 185 -1.10 4.92 18.32
N PHE A 186 -0.22 3.91 18.30
CA PHE A 186 0.68 3.72 17.17
C PHE A 186 0.93 2.25 16.83
N TYR A 187 0.35 1.83 15.72
CA TYR A 187 0.63 0.56 15.05
C TYR A 187 1.46 0.83 13.80
N ASN A 188 2.42 -0.05 13.50
CA ASN A 188 3.30 0.12 12.35
C ASN A 188 2.85 -0.69 11.12
N SER A 189 2.30 -1.88 11.33
CA SER A 189 1.88 -2.79 10.27
C SER A 189 0.71 -3.66 10.72
N ILE A 190 0.00 -4.22 9.74
CA ILE A 190 -1.16 -5.08 9.94
C ILE A 190 -1.09 -6.39 9.13
N CYS A 191 -1.76 -7.42 9.62
CA CYS A 191 -2.10 -8.62 8.87
C CYS A 191 -3.57 -8.96 9.16
N VAL A 192 -4.30 -9.46 8.18
CA VAL A 192 -5.74 -9.71 8.37
C VAL A 192 -6.08 -11.13 7.97
N SER A 193 -6.84 -11.80 8.83
CA SER A 193 -7.50 -13.08 8.58
C SER A 193 -9.00 -12.86 8.49
N LYS A 194 -9.78 -13.88 8.11
CA LYS A 194 -11.25 -13.79 8.00
C LYS A 194 -11.97 -13.25 9.23
N THR A 195 -11.37 -13.33 10.41
CA THR A 195 -12.03 -12.98 11.68
C THR A 195 -11.24 -12.00 12.53
N HIS A 196 -9.95 -11.78 12.21
CA HIS A 196 -9.06 -10.96 13.05
C HIS A 196 -8.17 -10.04 12.24
N ILE A 197 -7.99 -8.82 12.74
CA ILE A 197 -6.91 -7.91 12.40
C ILE A 197 -5.80 -8.14 13.43
N TYR A 198 -4.60 -8.46 12.96
CA TYR A 198 -3.38 -8.48 13.75
C TYR A 198 -2.62 -7.20 13.47
N ALA A 199 -2.22 -6.46 14.51
CA ALA A 199 -1.50 -5.21 14.35
C ALA A 199 -0.24 -5.21 15.23
N PHE A 200 0.88 -4.75 14.69
CA PHE A 200 2.11 -4.60 15.45
C PHE A 200 2.11 -3.26 16.18
N ASN A 201 1.90 -3.30 17.49
CA ASN A 201 2.02 -2.15 18.38
C ASN A 201 3.51 -1.82 18.52
N ALA A 202 3.92 -0.72 17.93
CA ALA A 202 5.33 -0.33 17.88
C ALA A 202 5.80 0.38 19.15
N LEU A 203 4.89 0.82 20.04
CA LEU A 203 5.24 1.38 21.34
C LEU A 203 5.63 0.29 22.33
N GLU A 204 4.98 -0.87 22.25
CA GLU A 204 5.20 -2.01 23.17
C GLU A 204 5.92 -3.20 22.53
N ALA A 205 6.28 -3.10 21.25
CA ALA A 205 6.93 -4.15 20.48
C ALA A 205 6.19 -5.51 20.53
N LYS A 206 4.86 -5.49 20.44
CA LYS A 206 4.02 -6.69 20.49
C LYS A 206 2.99 -6.73 19.35
N ILE A 207 2.53 -7.93 19.01
CA ILE A 207 1.41 -8.12 18.09
C ILE A 207 0.14 -8.23 18.91
N GLU A 208 -0.86 -7.42 18.58
CA GLU A 208 -2.20 -7.45 19.17
C GLU A 208 -3.20 -8.01 18.14
N SER A 209 -4.19 -8.76 18.59
CA SER A 209 -5.24 -9.32 17.75
C SER A 209 -6.61 -8.74 18.10
N PHE A 210 -7.36 -8.33 17.08
CA PHE A 210 -8.68 -7.73 17.23
C PHE A 210 -9.68 -8.49 16.37
N ARG A 211 -10.75 -8.98 16.98
CA ARG A 211 -11.85 -9.59 16.24
C ARG A 211 -12.64 -8.50 15.53
N TYR A 212 -13.05 -8.75 14.29
CA TYR A 212 -13.94 -7.86 13.54
C TYR A 212 -15.05 -8.67 12.87
N GLU A 213 -16.15 -7.99 12.53
CA GLU A 213 -17.28 -8.59 11.82
C GLU A 213 -17.09 -8.39 10.32
N PHE A 214 -17.26 -9.49 9.57
CA PHE A 214 -17.04 -9.52 8.13
C PHE A 214 -18.22 -8.95 7.35
#